data_AF-A0A519L331-F1
#
_entry.id   AF-A0A519L331-F1
#
_cell.length_a   1.000
_cell.length_b   1.000
_cell.length_c   1.000
_cell.angle_alpha   90.00
_cell.angle_beta   90.00
_cell.angle_gamma   90.00
#
_symmetry.space_group_name_H-M   'P 1'
#
loop_
_entity.id
_entity.type
_entity.pdbx_description
1 polymer ?
#
loop_
_entity_poly.entity_id
_entity_poly.type
_entity_poly.pdbx_seq_one_letter_code
_entity_poly.pdbx_strand_id
1 'polypeptide(L)'
;MMKINNKSVVRFLFRLHIVLLVATVLGFAVVGLFFPVLFRKLKYIGFAFVIYNIVKILRLNYIEYENSGEVITLRSYNIFRKKYQGRQIEMPLEHIREIYVQKTFWINYLIIDIQKHNTKEVRIHFPIDHMKRKDLMLIEKTFTTGTL
;
A
#
# COMPACT_ATOMS: atom_id res chain seq x y z
N MET A 1 2.64 -17.77 -15.53
CA MET A 1 3.14 -16.46 -15.06
C MET A 1 2.00 -15.70 -14.38
N MET A 2 2.09 -15.48 -13.07
CA MET A 2 1.04 -14.80 -12.29
C MET A 2 1.45 -13.36 -12.00
N LYS A 3 0.56 -12.39 -12.28
CA LYS A 3 0.80 -10.98 -11.98
C LYS A 3 -0.37 -10.38 -11.21
N ILE A 4 -0.07 -9.76 -10.07
CA ILE A 4 -1.04 -9.12 -9.18
C ILE A 4 -0.62 -7.67 -8.98
N ASN A 5 -1.56 -6.74 -9.11
CA ASN A 5 -1.32 -5.35 -8.75
C ASN A 5 -2.56 -4.71 -8.12
N ASN A 6 -2.35 -3.74 -7.23
CA ASN A 6 -3.41 -2.94 -6.61
C ASN A 6 -3.51 -1.52 -7.22
N LYS A 7 -2.89 -1.29 -8.38
CA LYS A 7 -2.72 0.04 -8.97
C LYS A 7 -4.04 0.76 -9.25
N SER A 8 -5.09 0.02 -9.61
CA SER A 8 -6.43 0.58 -9.83
C SER A 8 -7.08 1.05 -8.53
N VAL A 9 -6.97 0.26 -7.46
CA VAL A 9 -7.49 0.58 -6.13
C VAL A 9 -6.78 1.80 -5.56
N VAL A 10 -5.45 1.84 -5.64
CA VAL A 10 -4.66 2.98 -5.16
C VAL A 10 -4.98 4.26 -5.95
N ARG A 11 -5.15 4.16 -7.27
CA ARG A 11 -5.61 5.30 -8.10
C ARG A 11 -6.99 5.80 -7.72
N PHE A 12 -7.91 4.90 -7.40
CA PHE A 12 -9.24 5.27 -6.91
C PHE A 12 -9.14 6.01 -5.57
N LEU A 13 -8.39 5.47 -4.60
CA LEU A 13 -8.20 6.10 -3.29
C LEU A 13 -7.54 7.48 -3.40
N PHE A 14 -6.55 7.61 -4.29
CA PHE A 14 -5.91 8.87 -4.59
C PHE A 14 -6.90 9.92 -5.11
N ARG A 15 -7.71 9.57 -6.11
CA ARG A 15 -8.75 10.45 -6.64
C ARG A 15 -9.77 10.82 -5.56
N LEU A 16 -10.17 9.87 -4.73
CA LEU A 16 -11.08 10.10 -3.61
C LEU A 16 -10.52 11.14 -2.63
N HIS A 17 -9.26 11.03 -2.23
CA HIS A 17 -8.64 12.00 -1.31
C HIS A 17 -8.49 13.39 -1.93
N ILE A 18 -8.23 13.48 -3.23
CA ILE A 18 -8.25 14.77 -3.94
C ILE A 18 -9.64 15.39 -3.91
N VAL A 19 -10.68 14.61 -4.22
CA VAL A 19 -12.07 15.09 -4.18
C VAL A 19 -12.45 15.55 -2.78
N LEU A 20 -12.12 14.78 -1.74
CA LEU A 20 -12.35 15.15 -0.35
C LEU A 20 -11.60 16.44 0.03
N LEU A 21 -10.35 16.58 -0.39
CA LEU A 21 -9.55 17.77 -0.14
C LEU A 21 -10.19 19.02 -0.77
N VAL A 22 -10.57 18.94 -2.05
CA VAL A 22 -11.23 20.05 -2.76
C VAL A 22 -12.58 20.38 -2.12
N ALA A 23 -13.41 19.36 -1.84
CA ALA A 23 -14.70 19.54 -1.18
C ALA A 23 -14.56 20.19 0.20
N THR A 24 -13.53 19.82 0.97
CA THR A 24 -13.26 20.43 2.27
C THR A 24 -12.90 21.90 2.13
N VAL A 25 -11.98 22.24 1.22
CA VAL A 25 -11.55 23.63 1.01
C VAL A 25 -12.72 24.51 0.57
N LEU A 26 -13.48 24.06 -0.44
CA LEU A 26 -14.64 24.79 -0.94
C LEU A 26 -15.75 24.90 0.13
N GLY A 27 -16.03 23.81 0.85
CA GLY A 27 -17.01 23.80 1.92
C GLY A 27 -16.67 24.77 3.04
N PHE A 28 -15.40 24.82 3.45
CA PHE A 28 -14.93 25.77 4.46
C PHE A 28 -14.96 27.22 3.97
N ALA A 29 -14.69 27.48 2.68
CA ALA A 29 -14.84 28.82 2.11
C ALA A 29 -16.30 29.30 2.18
N VAL A 30 -17.26 28.45 1.78
CA VAL A 30 -18.70 28.76 1.87
C VAL A 30 -19.12 28.97 3.32
N VAL A 31 -18.76 28.06 4.23
CA VAL A 31 -19.10 28.19 5.66
C VAL A 31 -18.44 29.43 6.28
N GLY A 32 -17.24 29.80 5.85
CA GLY A 32 -16.56 31.02 6.28
C GLY A 32 -17.31 32.29 5.89
N LEU A 33 -17.87 32.33 4.68
CA LEU A 33 -18.62 33.47 4.16
C LEU A 33 -20.01 33.60 4.77
N PHE A 34 -20.77 32.51 4.85
CA PHE A 34 -22.17 32.54 5.28
C PHE A 34 -22.38 32.28 6.79
N PHE A 35 -21.45 31.59 7.45
CA PHE A 35 -21.59 31.16 8.85
C PHE A 35 -20.30 31.37 9.67
N PRO A 36 -19.87 32.62 9.87
CA PRO A 36 -18.55 32.93 10.45
C PRO A 36 -18.38 32.45 11.92
N VAL A 37 -19.46 32.37 12.68
CA VAL A 37 -19.43 31.82 14.06
C VAL A 37 -19.13 30.32 14.05
N LEU A 38 -19.77 29.57 13.15
CA LEU A 38 -19.55 28.14 12.99
C LEU A 38 -18.14 27.85 12.47
N PHE A 39 -17.69 28.63 11.48
CA PHE A 39 -16.34 28.54 10.94
C PHE A 39 -15.26 28.68 12.02
N ARG A 40 -15.38 29.67 12.91
CA ARG A 40 -14.42 29.87 14.01
C ARG A 40 -14.29 28.65 14.92
N LYS A 41 -15.37 27.91 15.16
CA LYS A 41 -15.37 26.70 15.99
C LYS A 41 -14.75 25.50 15.26
N LEU A 42 -14.99 25.35 13.96
CA LEU A 42 -14.61 24.15 13.20
C LEU A 42 -13.31 24.27 12.37
N LYS A 43 -12.76 25.49 12.20
CA LYS A 43 -11.59 25.74 11.33
C LYS A 43 -10.39 24.83 11.60
N TYR A 44 -10.11 24.52 12.87
CA TYR A 44 -8.98 23.66 13.22
C TYR A 44 -9.22 22.19 12.86
N ILE A 45 -10.47 21.73 12.97
CA ILE A 45 -10.87 20.38 12.54
C ILE A 45 -10.73 20.26 11.02
N GLY A 46 -11.20 21.27 10.29
CA GLY A 46 -11.03 21.35 8.84
C GLY A 46 -9.55 21.33 8.43
N PHE A 47 -8.72 22.12 9.10
CA PHE A 47 -7.28 22.16 8.84
C PHE A 47 -6.60 20.81 9.11
N ALA A 48 -6.93 20.16 10.23
CA ALA A 48 -6.43 18.82 10.54
C ALA A 48 -6.85 17.79 9.48
N PHE A 49 -8.10 17.88 8.98
CA PHE A 49 -8.59 17.01 7.91
C PHE A 49 -7.88 17.25 6.57
N VAL A 50 -7.57 18.50 6.24
CA VAL A 50 -6.77 18.84 5.04
C VAL A 50 -5.36 18.24 5.16
N ILE A 51 -4.68 18.44 6.29
CA ILE A 51 -3.36 17.84 6.55
C ILE A 51 -3.43 16.31 6.41
N TYR A 52 -4.43 15.68 7.01
CA TYR A 52 -4.64 14.24 6.91
C TYR A 52 -4.72 13.76 5.46
N ASN A 53 -5.52 14.43 4.62
CA ASN A 53 -5.67 14.08 3.21
C ASN A 53 -4.35 14.25 2.44
N ILE A 54 -3.62 15.34 2.68
CA ILE A 54 -2.30 15.58 2.07
C ILE A 54 -1.33 14.45 2.45
N VAL A 55 -1.22 14.13 3.74
CA VAL A 55 -0.33 13.06 4.23
C VAL A 55 -0.70 11.72 3.62
N LYS A 56 -1.99 11.39 3.53
CA LYS A 56 -2.46 10.16 2.88
C LYS A 56 -2.08 10.13 1.42
N ILE A 57 -2.37 11.18 0.66
CA ILE A 57 -2.03 11.29 -0.77
C ILE A 57 -0.53 11.05 -1.00
N LEU A 58 0.33 11.68 -0.20
CA LEU A 58 1.79 11.54 -0.32
C LEU A 58 2.30 10.14 0.00
N ARG A 59 1.61 9.40 0.87
CA ARG A 59 1.98 8.05 1.31
C ARG A 59 1.38 6.91 0.47
N LEU A 60 0.51 7.21 -0.50
CA LEU A 60 -0.10 6.19 -1.35
C LEU A 60 0.95 5.57 -2.29
N ASN A 61 1.23 4.30 -2.04
CA ASN A 61 2.06 3.46 -2.90
C ASN A 61 1.22 2.32 -3.47
N TYR A 62 1.46 1.97 -4.73
CA TYR A 62 0.93 0.76 -5.35
C TYR A 62 2.02 -0.31 -5.43
N ILE A 63 1.58 -1.55 -5.49
CA ILE A 63 2.41 -2.73 -5.39
C ILE A 63 2.14 -3.60 -6.61
N GLU A 64 3.21 -4.12 -7.17
CA GLU A 64 3.17 -5.12 -8.21
C GLU A 64 3.90 -6.37 -7.71
N TYR A 65 3.21 -7.49 -7.76
CA TYR A 65 3.73 -8.83 -7.52
C TYR A 65 3.72 -9.58 -8.84
N GLU A 66 4.83 -10.23 -9.15
CA GLU A 66 4.99 -11.03 -10.36
C GLU A 66 5.72 -12.33 -10.00
N ASN A 67 5.19 -13.45 -10.48
CA ASN A 67 5.77 -14.78 -10.33
C ASN A 67 5.94 -15.40 -11.72
N SER A 68 7.21 -15.58 -12.13
CA SER A 68 7.57 -16.19 -13.41
C SER A 68 7.54 -17.71 -13.39
N GLY A 69 7.50 -18.35 -12.21
CA GLY A 69 7.69 -19.78 -11.99
C GLY A 69 9.08 -20.12 -11.45
N GLU A 70 10.06 -19.23 -11.65
CA GLU A 70 11.45 -19.39 -11.16
C GLU A 70 11.86 -18.24 -10.23
N VAL A 71 11.31 -17.05 -10.47
CA VAL A 71 11.64 -15.82 -9.74
C VAL A 71 10.36 -15.12 -9.29
N ILE A 72 10.39 -14.61 -8.06
CA ILE A 72 9.40 -13.66 -7.57
C ILE A 72 9.96 -12.26 -7.64
N THR A 73 9.13 -11.37 -8.13
CA THR A 73 9.40 -9.94 -8.16
C THR A 73 8.31 -9.18 -7.40
N LEU A 74 8.73 -8.45 -6.38
CA LEU A 74 7.90 -7.53 -5.60
C LEU A 74 8.40 -6.12 -5.78
N ARG A 75 7.53 -5.24 -6.27
CA ARG A 75 7.86 -3.85 -6.60
C ARG A 75 6.85 -2.92 -5.95
N SER A 76 7.35 -1.92 -5.22
CA SER A 76 6.53 -0.85 -4.64
C SER A 76 6.82 0.46 -5.36
N TYR A 77 5.76 1.18 -5.71
CA TYR A 77 5.83 2.41 -6.48
C TYR A 77 5.00 3.48 -5.82
N ASN A 78 5.54 4.69 -5.75
CA ASN A 78 4.76 5.86 -5.36
C ASN A 78 3.88 6.33 -6.53
N ILE A 79 2.67 6.82 -6.23
CA ILE A 79 1.73 7.27 -7.27
C ILE A 79 2.26 8.47 -8.09
N PHE A 80 3.12 9.30 -7.49
CA PHE A 80 3.67 10.51 -8.12
C PHE A 80 4.95 10.27 -8.92
N ARG A 81 5.65 9.16 -8.68
CA ARG A 81 6.97 8.90 -9.29
C ARG A 81 6.89 7.67 -10.18
N LYS A 82 7.13 7.87 -11.49
CA LYS A 82 7.28 6.78 -12.47
C LYS A 82 8.58 5.99 -12.27
N LYS A 83 9.63 6.60 -11.71
CA LYS A 83 10.91 5.94 -11.43
C LYS A 83 10.84 5.16 -10.11
N TYR A 84 11.37 3.94 -10.14
CA TYR A 84 11.54 3.05 -9.00
C TYR A 84 12.27 3.76 -7.86
N GLN A 85 11.59 3.96 -6.74
CA GLN A 85 12.18 4.44 -5.49
C GLN A 85 11.68 3.67 -4.26
N GLY A 86 10.80 2.69 -4.46
CA GLY A 86 10.35 1.81 -3.39
C GLY A 86 11.26 0.60 -3.22
N ARG A 87 10.96 -0.24 -2.23
CA ARG A 87 11.59 -1.55 -2.08
C ARG A 87 11.28 -2.39 -3.33
N GLN A 88 12.31 -2.88 -3.97
CA GLN A 88 12.23 -3.90 -5.01
C GLN A 88 12.92 -5.14 -4.47
N ILE A 89 12.27 -6.28 -4.63
CA ILE A 89 12.88 -7.56 -4.30
C ILE A 89 12.66 -8.48 -5.47
N GLU A 90 13.76 -9.00 -5.99
CA GLU A 90 13.79 -10.05 -6.99
C GLU A 90 14.56 -11.22 -6.37
N MET A 91 13.89 -12.35 -6.23
CA MET A 91 14.46 -13.50 -5.55
C MET A 91 14.04 -14.80 -6.23
N PRO A 92 14.97 -15.77 -6.41
CA PRO A 92 14.63 -17.11 -6.86
C PRO A 92 13.68 -17.79 -5.88
N LEU A 93 12.70 -18.52 -6.40
CA LEU A 93 11.74 -19.30 -5.61
C LEU A 93 12.42 -20.31 -4.68
N GLU A 94 13.54 -20.89 -5.12
CA GLU A 94 14.31 -21.90 -4.39
C GLU A 94 14.84 -21.42 -3.03
N HIS A 95 15.02 -20.11 -2.86
CA HIS A 95 15.52 -19.53 -1.60
C HIS A 95 14.41 -19.19 -0.61
N ILE A 96 13.15 -19.32 -1.02
CA ILE A 96 11.99 -18.89 -0.24
C ILE A 96 11.49 -20.08 0.57
N ARG A 97 11.55 -19.95 1.90
CA ARG A 97 11.05 -20.99 2.79
C ARG A 97 9.57 -20.82 3.05
N GLU A 98 9.15 -19.59 3.35
CA GLU A 98 7.77 -19.29 3.72
C GLU A 98 7.38 -17.88 3.31
N ILE A 99 6.11 -17.72 2.91
CA ILE A 99 5.48 -16.42 2.66
C ILE A 99 4.15 -16.38 3.40
N TYR A 100 3.96 -15.36 4.24
CA TYR A 100 2.70 -15.15 4.95
C TYR A 100 2.37 -13.67 5.12
N VAL A 101 1.09 -13.37 5.34
CA VAL A 101 0.63 -12.02 5.62
C VAL A 101 0.52 -11.78 7.12
N GLN A 102 1.29 -10.81 7.61
CA GLN A 102 1.15 -10.26 8.95
C GLN A 102 0.25 -9.03 8.92
N LYS A 103 -0.89 -9.11 9.61
CA LYS A 103 -1.80 -7.97 9.78
C LYS A 103 -1.39 -7.15 11.00
N THR A 104 -1.18 -5.85 10.83
CA THR A 104 -1.07 -4.91 11.95
C THR A 104 -2.22 -3.92 11.92
N PHE A 105 -2.37 -3.14 12.99
CA PHE A 105 -3.43 -2.13 13.08
C PHE A 105 -3.35 -1.05 11.99
N TRP A 106 -2.15 -0.76 11.49
CA TRP A 106 -1.90 0.36 10.58
C TRP A 106 -1.57 -0.07 9.15
N ILE A 107 -0.77 -1.14 8.99
CA ILE A 107 -0.21 -1.58 7.71
C ILE A 107 -0.18 -3.11 7.68
N ASN A 108 -0.60 -3.72 6.57
CA ASN A 108 -0.39 -5.14 6.39
C ASN A 108 1.00 -5.38 5.77
N TYR A 109 1.69 -6.41 6.22
CA TYR A 109 3.00 -6.78 5.71
C TYR A 109 2.95 -8.18 5.10
N LEU A 110 3.56 -8.32 3.93
CA LEU A 110 3.95 -9.60 3.38
C LEU A 110 5.34 -9.90 3.94
N ILE A 111 5.42 -10.98 4.70
CA ILE A 111 6.66 -11.46 5.29
C ILE A 111 7.19 -12.59 4.42
N ILE A 112 8.47 -12.49 4.06
CA ILE A 112 9.16 -13.49 3.26
C ILE A 112 10.37 -13.96 4.06
N ASP A 113 10.36 -15.22 4.45
CA ASP A 113 11.46 -15.87 5.16
C ASP A 113 12.35 -16.58 4.13
N ILE A 114 13.60 -16.12 4.05
CA ILE A 114 14.60 -16.56 3.06
C ILE A 114 15.64 -17.41 3.77
N GLN A 115 15.93 -18.60 3.22
CA GLN A 115 17.02 -19.44 3.71
C GLN A 115 18.32 -19.12 2.97
N LYS A 116 19.29 -18.51 3.66
CA LYS A 116 20.62 -18.24 3.10
C LYS A 116 21.62 -19.28 3.61
N HIS A 117 22.23 -20.03 2.68
CA HIS A 117 23.31 -21.01 2.91
C HIS A 117 23.36 -21.59 4.34
N ASN A 118 22.38 -22.47 4.63
CA ASN A 118 22.29 -23.35 5.80
C ASN A 118 22.33 -22.75 7.22
N THR A 119 22.39 -21.43 7.43
CA THR A 119 22.47 -20.90 8.82
C THR A 119 21.82 -19.54 9.09
N LYS A 120 21.51 -18.71 8.08
CA LYS A 120 20.90 -17.39 8.33
C LYS A 120 19.56 -17.24 7.63
N GLU A 121 18.50 -17.16 8.42
CA GLU A 121 17.18 -16.75 7.97
C GLU A 121 17.15 -15.22 7.80
N VAL A 122 16.81 -14.76 6.60
CA VAL A 122 16.59 -13.33 6.33
C VAL A 122 15.09 -13.12 6.18
N ARG A 123 14.51 -12.34 7.10
CA ARG A 123 13.10 -11.97 7.06
C ARG A 123 12.91 -10.62 6.39
N ILE A 124 12.28 -10.61 5.22
CA ILE A 124 11.94 -9.38 4.53
C ILE A 124 10.50 -8.99 4.83
N HIS A 125 10.32 -7.75 5.30
CA HIS A 125 9.01 -7.15 5.54
C HIS A 125 8.66 -6.24 4.36
N PHE A 126 7.63 -6.61 3.61
CA PHE A 126 7.15 -5.83 2.47
C PHE A 126 5.75 -5.27 2.76
N PRO A 127 5.56 -3.95 2.87
CA PRO A 127 4.24 -3.39 3.13
C PRO A 127 3.31 -3.67 1.94
N ILE A 128 2.12 -4.20 2.21
CA ILE A 128 1.09 -4.63 1.23
C ILE A 128 -0.23 -3.87 1.37
N ASP A 129 -0.14 -2.56 1.56
CA ASP A 129 -1.31 -1.71 1.73
C ASP A 129 -2.27 -1.80 0.54
N HIS A 130 -3.57 -1.79 0.84
CA HIS A 130 -4.65 -1.74 -0.15
C HIS A 130 -4.70 -2.92 -1.16
N MET A 131 -4.01 -4.03 -0.90
CA MET A 131 -4.23 -5.29 -1.64
C MET A 131 -5.54 -5.97 -1.20
N LYS A 132 -6.24 -6.60 -2.14
CA LYS A 132 -7.47 -7.34 -1.80
C LYS A 132 -7.10 -8.62 -1.06
N ARG A 133 -7.93 -9.02 -0.09
CA ARG A 133 -7.75 -10.27 0.66
C ARG A 133 -7.65 -11.50 -0.24
N LYS A 134 -8.40 -11.54 -1.34
CA LYS A 134 -8.34 -12.63 -2.34
C LYS A 134 -6.97 -12.74 -3.00
N ASP A 135 -6.36 -11.60 -3.32
CA ASP A 135 -5.04 -11.54 -3.95
C ASP A 135 -3.95 -12.00 -2.98
N LEU A 136 -4.08 -11.62 -1.71
CA LEU A 136 -3.18 -12.08 -0.64
C LEU A 136 -3.26 -13.58 -0.40
N MET A 137 -4.49 -14.13 -0.35
CA MET A 137 -4.70 -15.58 -0.25
C MET A 137 -4.13 -16.33 -1.45
N LEU A 138 -4.19 -15.74 -2.65
CA LEU A 138 -3.63 -16.33 -3.85
C LEU A 138 -2.11 -16.39 -3.79
N ILE A 139 -1.47 -15.33 -3.28
CA ILE A 139 -0.02 -15.32 -3.01
C ILE A 139 0.31 -16.43 -2.01
N GLU A 140 -0.33 -16.47 -0.84
CA GLU A 140 -0.04 -17.49 0.19
C GLU A 140 -0.19 -18.92 -0.34
N LYS A 141 -1.29 -19.23 -1.04
CA LYS A 141 -1.54 -20.57 -1.61
C LYS A 141 -0.50 -21.02 -2.61
N THR A 142 0.11 -20.09 -3.35
CA THR A 142 1.15 -20.41 -4.33
C THR A 142 2.37 -21.06 -3.66
N PHE A 143 2.63 -20.75 -2.39
CA PHE A 143 3.76 -21.26 -1.61
C PHE A 143 3.40 -22.46 -0.74
N THR A 144 2.14 -22.57 -0.30
CA THR A 144 1.69 -23.72 0.50
C THR A 144 1.50 -24.99 -0.34
N THR A 145 1.25 -24.86 -1.65
CA THR A 145 0.95 -26.01 -2.53
C THR A 145 2.17 -26.50 -3.31
N GLY A 146 3.32 -25.82 -3.18
CA GLY A 146 4.60 -26.20 -3.82
C GLY A 146 5.50 -27.10 -2.97
N THR A 147 5.02 -27.55 -1.81
CA THR A 147 5.72 -28.46 -0.90
C THR A 147 5.18 -29.89 -0.99
N LEU A 148 5.16 -30.48 -2.19
CA LEU A 148 5.00 -31.92 -2.40
C LEU A 148 5.94 -32.40 -3.50
#